data_AF-A0A6A6BBE1-F1
#
_entry.id   AF-A0A6A6BBE1-F1
#
_cell.length_a   1.000
_cell.length_b   1.000
_cell.length_c   1.000
_cell.angle_alpha   90.00
_cell.angle_beta   90.00
_cell.angle_gamma   90.00
#
_symmetry.space_group_name_H-M   'P 1'
#
loop_
_entity.id
_entity.type
_entity.pdbx_description
1 polymer ?
#
loop_
_entity_poly.entity_id
_entity_poly.type
_entity_poly.pdbx_seq_one_letter_code
_entity_poly.pdbx_strand_id
1 'polypeptide(L)'
;MPSSDFINIKAYHIGADSSTADLRPGCSHQISKPELPTAWQNDPTPEKVFQNTNGTSKDSKPLVQRTTARLATTIRNIIGSGQVQRRSIATIALFHYGFMPLICYFSFVYRLFTTIPIRCSQSFDYYNERDDMFGLAGLFTIDRVKGRFPFWLAKLLDTIWDLFVARGMQFVAGWACYVVFSAALLRTIEVTPIPYRTFTGISLDGPSIWAVVGLCRDLMRHSTKKATFLFAYAAFAFLYALAMPTLISTMTGYVSSSFAYVMLPDTSQHVPSDMFHKCLMFEGLPDINGSANLLEKDLSVAKARSVTRAAKCNDTITVPINNYTFPIDIIDRYPNTEAVCYSGNGYSDKDVKENERCLPDSEKHAAYRWGFSAKLTSLVLILHAVWSLALYLIWSEVEHYSQLRREGYVLNPLRGVIALPAAAQGTTGLDDAGLRFWPLKGVEERLYARDAAVRCDAFMNALPFPRTV
;
A
#
# COMPACT_ATOMS: atom_id res chain seq x y z
N MET A 1 -11.92 35.97 -27.00
CA MET A 1 -10.75 35.72 -27.89
C MET A 1 -9.47 35.96 -27.09
N PRO A 2 -8.38 35.19 -27.26
CA PRO A 2 -8.15 33.99 -28.11
C PRO A 2 -8.27 32.69 -27.26
N SER A 3 -8.78 31.54 -27.73
CA SER A 3 -8.38 30.61 -28.82
C SER A 3 -7.06 29.85 -28.57
N SER A 4 -7.17 28.56 -28.25
CA SER A 4 -6.23 27.46 -28.58
C SER A 4 -6.67 26.21 -27.80
N ASP A 5 -6.54 24.97 -28.25
CA ASP A 5 -6.53 24.37 -29.57
C ASP A 5 -6.94 22.91 -29.36
N PHE A 6 -7.73 22.38 -30.30
CA PHE A 6 -8.21 21.00 -30.31
C PHE A 6 -7.05 20.05 -30.62
N ILE A 7 -6.84 19.02 -29.78
CA ILE A 7 -6.07 17.84 -30.16
C ILE A 7 -7.06 16.80 -30.70
N ASN A 8 -7.08 16.70 -32.03
CA ASN A 8 -7.76 15.65 -32.80
C ASN A 8 -6.93 14.37 -32.75
N ILE A 9 -7.46 13.31 -32.14
CA ILE A 9 -6.87 11.97 -32.20
C ILE A 9 -7.37 11.29 -33.49
N LYS A 10 -6.48 11.13 -34.47
CA LYS A 10 -6.72 10.34 -35.68
C LYS A 10 -6.91 8.87 -35.32
N ALA A 11 -8.11 8.35 -35.58
CA ALA A 11 -8.38 6.92 -35.63
C ALA A 11 -7.75 6.34 -36.91
N TYR A 12 -6.91 5.31 -36.76
CA TYR A 12 -6.41 4.52 -37.88
C TYR A 12 -7.50 3.53 -38.33
N HIS A 13 -8.08 3.81 -39.49
CA HIS A 13 -8.86 2.86 -40.28
C HIS A 13 -7.89 1.93 -41.02
N ILE A 14 -7.99 0.62 -40.81
CA ILE A 14 -7.39 -0.39 -41.68
C ILE A 14 -8.43 -0.71 -42.76
N GLY A 15 -8.22 -0.15 -43.95
CA GLY A 15 -8.93 -0.50 -45.17
C GLY A 15 -8.42 -1.83 -45.71
N ALA A 16 -9.35 -2.73 -45.98
CA ALA A 16 -9.12 -3.91 -46.80
C ALA A 16 -9.23 -3.49 -48.26
N ASP A 17 -8.15 -3.65 -49.04
CA ASP A 17 -8.21 -3.60 -50.49
C ASP A 17 -7.64 -4.89 -51.08
N SER A 18 -8.51 -5.55 -51.82
CA SER A 18 -8.22 -6.59 -52.79
C SER A 18 -7.61 -5.98 -54.04
N SER A 19 -6.47 -6.47 -54.51
CA SER A 19 -6.20 -6.52 -55.95
C SER A 19 -5.22 -7.63 -56.31
N THR A 20 -5.67 -8.38 -57.31
CA THR A 20 -4.97 -9.37 -58.12
C THR A 20 -3.88 -8.72 -58.98
N ALA A 21 -2.69 -9.32 -59.01
CA ALA A 21 -1.79 -9.25 -60.17
C ALA A 21 -0.84 -10.46 -60.19
N ASP A 22 -1.03 -11.28 -61.21
CA ASP A 22 -0.08 -12.25 -61.75
C ASP A 22 1.23 -11.55 -62.18
N LEU A 23 2.37 -12.23 -61.98
CA LEU A 23 3.48 -12.33 -62.94
C LEU A 23 4.57 -13.29 -62.39
N ARG A 24 4.88 -14.34 -63.16
CA ARG A 24 5.96 -15.33 -62.95
C ARG A 24 7.36 -14.75 -63.36
N PRO A 25 8.43 -15.56 -63.49
CA PRO A 25 9.30 -16.01 -62.42
C PRO A 25 10.79 -15.65 -62.71
N GLY A 26 11.62 -15.56 -61.68
CA GLY A 26 13.06 -15.53 -61.90
C GLY A 26 13.86 -15.01 -60.73
N CYS A 27 14.42 -15.94 -59.95
CA CYS A 27 15.80 -15.84 -59.48
C CYS A 27 16.19 -17.16 -58.82
N SER A 28 17.07 -17.88 -59.51
CA SER A 28 17.89 -18.95 -58.98
C SER A 28 18.89 -18.35 -57.99
N HIS A 29 18.73 -18.65 -56.71
CA HIS A 29 19.82 -18.55 -55.74
C HIS A 29 20.08 -19.94 -55.19
N GLN A 30 21.20 -20.52 -55.62
CA GLN A 30 21.83 -21.66 -54.97
C GLN A 30 22.15 -21.28 -53.52
N ILE A 31 21.40 -21.85 -52.58
CA ILE A 31 21.79 -21.89 -51.18
C ILE A 31 22.60 -23.18 -51.01
N SER A 32 23.91 -23.01 -50.86
CA SER A 32 24.84 -24.06 -50.45
C SER A 32 24.38 -24.64 -49.11
N LYS A 33 24.24 -25.97 -49.09
CA LYS A 33 24.06 -26.77 -47.87
C LYS A 33 25.17 -26.44 -46.87
N PRO A 34 24.88 -26.14 -45.59
CA PRO A 34 25.88 -26.23 -44.55
C PRO A 34 26.23 -27.71 -44.36
N GLU A 35 27.49 -28.06 -44.58
CA GLU A 35 28.05 -29.35 -44.23
C GLU A 35 27.94 -29.56 -42.70
N LEU A 36 27.24 -30.63 -42.31
CA LEU A 36 27.26 -31.13 -40.94
C LEU A 36 28.67 -31.65 -40.63
N PRO A 37 29.24 -31.39 -39.44
CA PRO A 37 30.50 -32.00 -39.03
C PRO A 37 30.34 -33.52 -38.91
N THR A 38 31.12 -34.27 -39.70
CA THR A 38 31.26 -35.73 -39.73
C THR A 38 32.00 -36.30 -38.50
N ALA A 39 31.66 -35.84 -37.29
CA ALA A 39 32.36 -36.21 -36.06
C ALA A 39 31.60 -37.14 -35.10
N TRP A 40 30.48 -37.75 -35.53
CA TRP A 40 29.66 -38.62 -34.66
C TRP A 40 29.23 -39.93 -35.33
N GLN A 41 30.14 -40.58 -36.06
CA GLN A 41 29.80 -41.82 -36.79
C GLN A 41 30.57 -43.07 -36.37
N ASN A 42 31.27 -43.05 -35.24
CA ASN A 42 31.88 -44.25 -34.66
C ASN A 42 31.85 -44.18 -33.13
N ASP A 43 30.71 -44.53 -32.53
CA ASP A 43 30.67 -44.91 -31.12
C ASP A 43 30.01 -46.30 -31.03
N PRO A 44 30.71 -47.32 -30.49
CA PRO A 44 30.20 -48.68 -30.46
C PRO A 44 29.01 -48.81 -29.52
N THR A 45 28.03 -49.58 -29.98
CA THR A 45 26.82 -49.99 -29.27
C THR A 45 27.11 -50.47 -27.84
N PRO A 46 26.34 -50.02 -26.82
CA PRO A 46 26.49 -50.48 -25.45
C PRO A 46 25.73 -51.79 -25.26
N GLU A 47 26.17 -52.87 -25.92
CA GLU A 47 25.46 -54.16 -25.82
C GLU A 47 26.35 -55.37 -25.48
N LYS A 48 27.65 -55.18 -25.17
CA LYS A 48 28.54 -56.31 -24.84
C LYS A 48 29.54 -56.06 -23.72
N VAL A 49 29.10 -55.55 -22.56
CA VAL A 49 29.97 -55.46 -21.36
C VAL A 49 29.40 -56.13 -20.11
N PHE A 50 28.20 -56.72 -20.15
CA PHE A 50 27.60 -57.38 -18.98
C PHE A 50 27.41 -58.89 -19.16
N GLN A 51 28.50 -59.62 -19.39
CA GLN A 51 28.54 -61.07 -19.14
C GLN A 51 29.95 -61.49 -18.69
N ASN A 52 30.28 -61.28 -17.42
CA ASN A 52 31.05 -62.23 -16.60
C ASN A 52 31.43 -61.64 -15.24
N THR A 53 30.56 -61.82 -14.25
CA THR A 53 30.98 -61.89 -12.83
C THR A 53 30.03 -62.82 -12.07
N ASN A 54 30.07 -64.11 -12.39
CA ASN A 54 29.60 -65.15 -11.48
C ASN A 54 30.70 -65.40 -10.44
N GLY A 55 30.82 -64.47 -9.50
CA GLY A 55 31.70 -64.55 -8.35
C GLY A 55 30.87 -64.39 -7.08
N THR A 56 30.71 -65.49 -6.37
CA THR A 56 30.04 -65.64 -5.08
C THR A 56 30.43 -64.55 -4.07
N SER A 57 29.49 -63.69 -3.67
CA SER A 57 29.56 -62.98 -2.39
C SER A 57 28.16 -62.87 -1.79
N LYS A 58 27.89 -63.75 -0.82
CA LYS A 58 26.61 -63.85 -0.10
C LYS A 58 26.48 -62.85 1.06
N ASP A 59 27.46 -61.95 1.27
CA ASP A 59 27.58 -61.13 2.48
C ASP A 59 27.49 -59.59 2.29
N SER A 60 27.15 -59.08 1.11
CA SER A 60 27.07 -57.61 0.88
C SER A 60 25.69 -56.98 1.11
N LYS A 61 24.64 -57.80 1.35
CA LYS A 61 23.26 -57.31 1.58
C LYS A 61 23.07 -56.39 2.82
N PRO A 62 23.78 -56.55 3.97
CA PRO A 62 23.56 -55.67 5.12
C PRO A 62 24.27 -54.31 4.98
N LEU A 63 25.23 -54.17 4.05
CA LEU A 63 25.98 -52.91 3.90
C LEU A 63 25.21 -51.88 3.07
N VAL A 64 24.60 -52.30 1.95
CA VAL A 64 23.82 -51.41 1.06
C VAL A 64 22.58 -50.86 1.77
N GLN A 65 21.93 -51.65 2.64
CA GLN A 65 20.78 -51.18 3.44
C GLN A 65 21.18 -50.14 4.51
N ARG A 66 22.41 -50.18 5.04
CA ARG A 66 22.87 -49.19 6.01
C ARG A 66 23.24 -47.87 5.37
N THR A 67 23.80 -47.88 4.15
CA THR A 67 24.13 -46.65 3.41
C THR A 67 22.88 -45.94 2.90
N THR A 68 21.88 -46.67 2.40
CA THR A 68 20.60 -46.07 1.97
C THR A 68 19.81 -45.48 3.14
N ALA A 69 19.80 -46.14 4.30
CA ALA A 69 19.14 -45.61 5.49
C ALA A 69 19.76 -44.29 5.98
N ARG A 70 21.09 -44.15 5.92
CA ARG A 70 21.82 -42.91 6.30
C ARG A 70 21.63 -41.79 5.29
N LEU A 71 21.58 -42.11 3.99
CA LEU A 71 21.32 -41.12 2.94
C LEU A 71 19.88 -40.58 3.06
N ALA A 72 18.90 -41.47 3.26
CA ALA A 72 17.50 -41.10 3.43
C ALA A 72 17.26 -40.21 4.67
N THR A 73 17.98 -40.44 5.77
CA THR A 73 17.89 -39.58 6.97
C THR A 73 18.53 -38.21 6.74
N THR A 74 19.66 -38.15 6.04
CA THR A 74 20.34 -36.88 5.73
C THR A 74 19.50 -36.03 4.78
N ILE A 75 18.95 -36.64 3.73
CA ILE A 75 18.06 -35.96 2.77
C ILE A 75 16.77 -35.48 3.46
N ARG A 76 16.16 -36.30 4.33
CA ARG A 76 14.98 -35.90 5.11
C ARG A 76 15.25 -34.70 6.03
N ASN A 77 16.43 -34.65 6.66
CA ASN A 77 16.83 -33.52 7.50
C ASN A 77 17.07 -32.24 6.69
N ILE A 78 17.67 -32.34 5.49
CA ILE A 78 17.86 -31.19 4.59
C ILE A 78 16.52 -30.66 4.06
N ILE A 79 15.62 -31.55 3.61
CA ILE A 79 14.29 -31.15 3.13
C ILE A 79 13.44 -30.54 4.24
N GLY A 80 13.46 -31.15 5.43
CA GLY A 80 12.79 -30.60 6.61
C GLY A 80 13.28 -29.20 6.97
N SER A 81 14.59 -28.95 6.87
CA SER A 81 15.18 -27.64 7.13
C SER A 81 14.68 -26.57 6.14
N GLY A 82 14.54 -26.91 4.86
CA GLY A 82 14.06 -25.98 3.84
C GLY A 82 12.59 -25.60 4.00
N GLN A 83 11.74 -26.57 4.37
CA GLN A 83 10.32 -26.28 4.59
C GLN A 83 10.09 -25.45 5.86
N VAL A 84 10.81 -25.73 6.94
CA VAL A 84 10.77 -24.92 8.16
C VAL A 84 11.25 -23.50 7.88
N GLN A 85 12.37 -23.35 7.15
CA GLN A 85 12.89 -22.04 6.78
C GLN A 85 11.89 -21.20 5.98
N ARG A 86 11.21 -21.78 4.98
CA ARG A 86 10.18 -21.08 4.20
C ARG A 86 9.01 -20.61 5.06
N ARG A 87 8.55 -21.44 6.00
CA ARG A 87 7.49 -21.10 6.95
C ARG A 87 7.91 -19.95 7.86
N SER A 88 9.10 -20.04 8.44
CA SER A 88 9.64 -18.95 9.27
C SER A 88 9.74 -17.65 8.48
N ILE A 89 10.26 -17.66 7.26
CA ILE A 89 10.36 -16.48 6.40
C ILE A 89 8.96 -15.90 6.12
N ALA A 90 7.98 -16.73 5.76
CA ALA A 90 6.63 -16.27 5.47
C ALA A 90 5.94 -15.68 6.72
N THR A 91 6.11 -16.27 7.89
CA THR A 91 5.57 -15.73 9.15
C THR A 91 6.25 -14.42 9.54
N ILE A 92 7.58 -14.31 9.36
CA ILE A 92 8.33 -13.08 9.58
C ILE A 92 7.84 -12.00 8.61
N ALA A 93 7.64 -12.34 7.33
CA ALA A 93 7.10 -11.43 6.33
C ALA A 93 5.69 -10.97 6.67
N LEU A 94 4.79 -11.86 7.10
CA LEU A 94 3.45 -11.50 7.58
C LEU A 94 3.53 -10.52 8.74
N PHE A 95 4.40 -10.77 9.72
CA PHE A 95 4.54 -9.91 10.87
C PHE A 95 5.06 -8.53 10.47
N HIS A 96 6.17 -8.43 9.73
CA HIS A 96 6.80 -7.15 9.40
C HIS A 96 6.00 -6.35 8.38
N TYR A 97 5.39 -7.01 7.40
CA TYR A 97 4.65 -6.34 6.34
C TYR A 97 3.19 -6.04 6.76
N GLY A 98 2.53 -6.98 7.46
CA GLY A 98 1.13 -6.85 7.84
C GLY A 98 0.91 -6.22 9.21
N PHE A 99 1.41 -6.86 10.28
CA PHE A 99 1.03 -6.50 11.66
C PHE A 99 1.92 -5.42 12.29
N MET A 100 3.20 -5.37 11.97
CA MET A 100 4.15 -4.43 12.57
C MET A 100 3.75 -2.98 12.31
N PRO A 101 3.38 -2.54 11.09
CA PRO A 101 2.96 -1.16 10.86
C PRO A 101 1.73 -0.78 11.71
N LEU A 102 0.78 -1.69 11.83
CA LEU A 102 -0.39 -1.54 12.69
C LEU A 102 0.00 -1.42 14.17
N ILE A 103 0.81 -2.35 14.68
CA ILE A 103 1.25 -2.34 16.09
C ILE A 103 2.05 -1.08 16.42
N CYS A 104 3.01 -0.71 15.57
CA CYS A 104 3.80 0.51 15.75
C CYS A 104 2.90 1.75 15.77
N TYR A 105 2.00 1.89 14.80
CA TYR A 105 1.09 3.03 14.74
C TYR A 105 0.18 3.12 15.98
N PHE A 106 -0.41 1.99 16.40
CA PHE A 106 -1.30 1.94 17.58
C PHE A 106 -0.55 2.14 18.90
N SER A 107 0.75 1.85 18.93
CA SER A 107 1.59 2.09 20.11
C SER A 107 1.94 3.58 20.27
N PHE A 108 2.06 4.34 19.17
CA PHE A 108 2.44 5.76 19.22
C PHE A 108 1.25 6.73 19.23
N VAL A 109 0.11 6.36 18.63
CA VAL A 109 -1.01 7.28 18.45
C VAL A 109 -2.04 7.09 19.57
N TYR A 110 -2.00 7.99 20.55
CA TYR A 110 -3.07 8.12 21.54
C TYR A 110 -4.31 8.72 20.87
N ARG A 111 -5.45 7.99 20.95
CA ARG A 111 -6.75 8.28 20.32
C ARG A 111 -6.80 8.09 18.79
N LEU A 112 -6.95 6.83 18.38
CA LEU A 112 -6.87 6.35 16.99
C LEU A 112 -8.01 6.83 16.08
N PHE A 113 -9.20 7.05 16.66
CA PHE A 113 -10.42 7.34 15.91
C PHE A 113 -10.99 8.73 16.20
N THR A 114 -10.27 9.57 16.91
CA THR A 114 -10.69 10.95 17.16
C THR A 114 -9.92 11.89 16.25
N THR A 115 -10.64 12.62 15.41
CA THR A 115 -10.08 13.72 14.65
C THR A 115 -9.79 14.87 15.59
N ILE A 116 -8.54 15.35 15.58
CA ILE A 116 -8.21 16.60 16.25
C ILE A 116 -8.38 17.71 15.21
N PRO A 117 -9.42 18.56 15.32
CA PRO A 117 -9.57 19.67 14.38
C PRO A 117 -8.33 20.58 14.48
N ILE A 118 -7.80 21.00 13.33
CA ILE A 118 -6.75 22.02 13.29
C ILE A 118 -7.39 23.33 13.73
N ARG A 119 -7.16 23.72 14.99
CA ARG A 119 -7.60 25.00 15.53
C ARG A 119 -6.60 26.09 15.17
N CYS A 120 -7.10 27.25 14.75
CA CYS A 120 -6.29 28.41 14.38
C CYS A 120 -5.78 29.21 15.59
N SER A 121 -6.37 28.99 16.76
CA SER A 121 -6.09 29.71 18.00
C SER A 121 -5.65 28.73 19.09
N GLN A 122 -4.44 28.93 19.63
CA GLN A 122 -3.98 28.26 20.86
C GLN A 122 -4.29 29.07 22.13
N SER A 123 -4.72 30.33 21.99
CA SER A 123 -4.71 31.31 23.08
C SER A 123 -5.93 31.33 23.97
N PHE A 124 -6.99 30.58 23.67
CA PHE A 124 -8.15 30.49 24.56
C PHE A 124 -8.40 29.05 24.98
N ASP A 125 -8.18 28.82 26.28
CA ASP A 125 -8.26 27.58 27.06
C ASP A 125 -9.67 26.96 27.13
N TYR A 126 -10.46 27.04 26.06
CA TYR A 126 -11.78 26.42 26.02
C TYR A 126 -11.74 25.04 25.34
N TYR A 127 -11.49 24.05 26.18
CA TYR A 127 -11.94 22.68 25.98
C TYR A 127 -13.48 22.67 26.00
N ASN A 128 -14.14 22.25 24.91
CA ASN A 128 -15.48 21.60 24.89
C ASN A 128 -16.38 21.90 23.68
N GLU A 129 -15.83 22.08 22.48
CA GLU A 129 -16.60 21.69 21.29
C GLU A 129 -15.91 20.48 20.66
N ARG A 130 -16.40 19.30 21.08
CA ARG A 130 -16.34 18.06 20.32
C ARG A 130 -17.26 18.24 19.12
N ASP A 131 -16.85 19.08 18.18
CA ASP A 131 -17.34 18.95 16.82
C ASP A 131 -16.64 17.72 16.25
N ASP A 132 -17.18 16.57 16.63
CA ASP A 132 -17.00 15.35 15.87
C ASP A 132 -17.51 15.71 14.47
N MET A 133 -16.58 16.05 13.58
CA MET A 133 -16.88 16.22 12.16
C MET A 133 -17.36 14.86 11.66
N PHE A 134 -18.65 14.60 11.86
CA PHE A 134 -19.31 13.35 11.57
C PHE A 134 -19.46 13.27 10.05
N GLY A 135 -18.77 12.31 9.44
CA GLY A 135 -18.91 12.03 8.00
C GLY A 135 -17.60 11.70 7.31
N LEU A 136 -17.72 11.44 6.00
CA LEU A 136 -16.59 11.11 5.11
C LEU A 136 -15.53 12.22 5.06
N ALA A 137 -15.91 13.49 5.29
CA ALA A 137 -14.96 14.61 5.32
C ALA A 137 -13.93 14.45 6.45
N GLY A 138 -14.36 13.97 7.63
CA GLY A 138 -13.46 13.72 8.77
C GLY A 138 -12.47 12.59 8.50
N LEU A 139 -12.77 11.70 7.54
CA LEU A 139 -11.86 10.63 7.15
C LEU A 139 -10.65 11.17 6.39
N PHE A 140 -10.81 12.22 5.59
CA PHE A 140 -9.71 12.79 4.79
C PHE A 140 -9.03 13.98 5.46
N THR A 141 -9.43 14.32 6.68
CA THR A 141 -8.82 15.43 7.42
C THR A 141 -7.47 15.00 7.98
N ILE A 142 -6.42 15.75 7.62
CA ILE A 142 -5.08 15.57 8.16
C ILE A 142 -5.01 16.24 9.54
N ASP A 143 -5.09 15.45 10.61
CA ASP A 143 -5.17 15.94 11.99
C ASP A 143 -3.87 15.76 12.78
N ARG A 144 -3.04 14.78 12.40
CA ARG A 144 -1.75 14.50 13.05
C ARG A 144 -0.62 15.13 12.26
N VAL A 145 -0.53 16.45 12.34
CA VAL A 145 0.49 17.25 11.67
C VAL A 145 1.66 17.57 12.60
N LYS A 146 2.88 17.59 12.05
CA LYS A 146 4.10 18.02 12.76
C LYS A 146 4.96 18.90 11.86
N GLY A 147 5.79 19.73 12.51
CA GLY A 147 6.75 20.61 11.85
C GLY A 147 6.13 21.88 11.29
N ARG A 148 7.02 22.81 10.88
CA ARG A 148 6.72 24.01 10.10
C ARG A 148 7.70 24.01 8.93
N PHE A 149 7.20 23.82 7.73
CA PHE A 149 7.97 23.67 6.51
C PHE A 149 7.59 24.75 5.50
N PRO A 150 8.51 25.23 4.66
CA PRO A 150 8.14 25.97 3.47
C PRO A 150 7.35 25.07 2.51
N PHE A 151 6.53 25.68 1.64
CA PHE A 151 5.67 24.95 0.70
C PHE A 151 6.40 23.86 -0.09
N TRP A 152 7.57 24.19 -0.66
CA TRP A 152 8.32 23.27 -1.50
C TRP A 152 8.78 22.03 -0.72
N LEU A 153 9.17 22.19 0.55
CA LEU A 153 9.66 21.09 1.38
C LEU A 153 8.51 20.18 1.81
N ALA A 154 7.37 20.75 2.17
CA ALA A 154 6.17 19.98 2.47
C ALA A 154 5.72 19.14 1.26
N LYS A 155 5.72 19.75 0.06
CA LYS A 155 5.40 19.04 -1.19
C LYS A 155 6.44 17.98 -1.55
N LEU A 156 7.72 18.24 -1.30
CA LEU A 156 8.78 17.25 -1.50
C LEU A 156 8.62 16.05 -0.57
N LEU A 157 8.34 16.28 0.72
CA LEU A 157 8.10 15.21 1.69
C LEU A 157 6.94 14.31 1.26
N ASP A 158 5.84 14.92 0.82
CA ASP A 158 4.66 14.23 0.28
C ASP A 158 5.00 13.40 -0.96
N THR A 159 5.77 13.99 -1.90
CA THR A 159 6.21 13.29 -3.11
C THR A 159 7.15 12.11 -2.81
N ILE A 160 8.06 12.26 -1.84
CA ILE A 160 8.97 11.19 -1.39
C ILE A 160 8.17 10.05 -0.76
N TRP A 161 7.18 10.39 0.08
CA TRP A 161 6.29 9.42 0.69
C TRP A 161 5.54 8.60 -0.36
N ASP A 162 4.92 9.27 -1.34
CA ASP A 162 4.19 8.63 -2.42
C ASP A 162 5.08 7.73 -3.28
N LEU A 163 6.30 8.21 -3.62
CA LEU A 163 7.21 7.46 -4.47
C LEU A 163 7.78 6.23 -3.77
N PHE A 164 8.32 6.38 -2.56
CA PHE A 164 9.06 5.30 -1.92
C PHE A 164 8.20 4.41 -1.05
N VAL A 165 7.29 4.99 -0.27
CA VAL A 165 6.44 4.22 0.64
C VAL A 165 5.27 3.63 -0.13
N ALA A 166 4.49 4.48 -0.82
CA ALA A 166 3.27 4.02 -1.49
C ALA A 166 3.57 3.06 -2.64
N ARG A 167 4.49 3.40 -3.56
CA ARG A 167 4.88 2.50 -4.66
C ARG A 167 5.75 1.32 -4.19
N GLY A 168 6.60 1.53 -3.20
CA GLY A 168 7.40 0.43 -2.62
C GLY A 168 6.52 -0.65 -2.01
N MET A 169 5.50 -0.26 -1.23
CA MET A 169 4.51 -1.20 -0.69
C MET A 169 3.70 -1.88 -1.80
N GLN A 170 3.29 -1.14 -2.84
CA GLN A 170 2.63 -1.75 -4.00
C GLN A 170 3.48 -2.82 -4.69
N PHE A 171 4.78 -2.57 -4.85
CA PHE A 171 5.70 -3.55 -5.44
C PHE A 171 5.80 -4.81 -4.58
N VAL A 172 5.95 -4.67 -3.27
CA VAL A 172 6.00 -5.81 -2.33
C VAL A 172 4.67 -6.56 -2.31
N ALA A 173 3.54 -5.87 -2.33
CA ALA A 173 2.21 -6.48 -2.42
C ALA A 173 2.06 -7.28 -3.72
N GLY A 174 2.47 -6.71 -4.86
CA GLY A 174 2.44 -7.38 -6.17
C GLY A 174 3.30 -8.64 -6.19
N TRP A 175 4.52 -8.55 -5.65
CA TRP A 175 5.42 -9.70 -5.50
C TRP A 175 4.82 -10.79 -4.60
N ALA A 176 4.25 -10.42 -3.46
CA ALA A 176 3.60 -11.37 -2.55
C ALA A 176 2.40 -12.05 -3.22
N CYS A 177 1.51 -11.28 -3.87
CA CYS A 177 0.41 -11.82 -4.66
C CYS A 177 0.88 -12.82 -5.70
N TYR A 178 1.94 -12.48 -6.47
CA TYR A 178 2.51 -13.39 -7.45
C TYR A 178 2.95 -14.72 -6.81
N VAL A 179 3.76 -14.67 -5.75
CA VAL A 179 4.25 -15.89 -5.07
C VAL A 179 3.12 -16.74 -4.50
N VAL A 180 2.11 -16.11 -3.87
CA VAL A 180 0.99 -16.83 -3.25
C VAL A 180 0.06 -17.42 -4.31
N PHE A 181 -0.34 -16.62 -5.32
CA PHE A 181 -1.29 -17.07 -6.32
C PHE A 181 -0.68 -18.02 -7.34
N SER A 182 0.60 -17.91 -7.71
CA SER A 182 1.25 -18.94 -8.53
C SER A 182 1.27 -20.30 -7.83
N ALA A 183 1.49 -20.32 -6.52
CA ALA A 183 1.42 -21.56 -5.74
C ALA A 183 -0.02 -22.07 -5.59
N ALA A 184 -0.98 -21.17 -5.38
CA ALA A 184 -2.39 -21.55 -5.25
C ALA A 184 -2.98 -22.06 -6.56
N LEU A 185 -2.58 -21.48 -7.69
CA LEU A 185 -2.86 -21.97 -9.03
C LEU A 185 -2.33 -23.40 -9.19
N LEU A 186 -1.06 -23.64 -8.85
CA LEU A 186 -0.46 -24.97 -8.93
C LEU A 186 -1.27 -26.02 -8.18
N ARG A 187 -1.66 -25.73 -6.93
CA ARG A 187 -2.53 -26.62 -6.15
C ARG A 187 -3.90 -26.81 -6.78
N THR A 188 -4.44 -25.79 -7.43
CA THR A 188 -5.73 -25.88 -8.12
C THR A 188 -5.62 -26.83 -9.33
N ILE A 189 -4.49 -26.83 -10.04
CA ILE A 189 -4.21 -27.78 -11.14
C ILE A 189 -4.13 -29.23 -10.61
N GLU A 190 -3.59 -29.44 -9.40
CA GLU A 190 -3.52 -30.77 -8.77
C GLU A 190 -4.90 -31.34 -8.45
N VAL A 191 -5.78 -30.49 -7.90
CA VAL A 191 -7.06 -30.94 -7.32
C VAL A 191 -8.18 -30.93 -8.35
N THR A 192 -8.16 -29.99 -9.29
CA THR A 192 -9.22 -29.81 -10.27
C THR A 192 -8.71 -29.95 -11.69
N PRO A 193 -9.38 -30.73 -12.55
CA PRO A 193 -9.05 -30.76 -13.97
C PRO A 193 -9.22 -29.36 -14.58
N ILE A 194 -8.17 -28.86 -15.22
CA ILE A 194 -8.19 -27.54 -15.87
C ILE A 194 -8.39 -27.73 -17.38
N PRO A 195 -9.29 -26.94 -18.01
CA PRO A 195 -9.43 -26.96 -19.46
C PRO A 195 -8.10 -26.63 -20.15
N TYR A 196 -7.80 -27.33 -21.26
CA TYR A 196 -6.52 -27.16 -21.97
C TYR A 196 -6.27 -25.70 -22.38
N ARG A 197 -7.33 -24.98 -22.82
CA ARG A 197 -7.29 -23.54 -23.16
C ARG A 197 -6.78 -22.66 -22.02
N THR A 198 -7.21 -22.98 -20.81
CA THR A 198 -6.82 -22.24 -19.62
C THR A 198 -5.36 -22.51 -19.29
N PHE A 199 -4.92 -23.77 -19.45
CA PHE A 199 -3.54 -24.16 -19.22
C PHE A 199 -2.57 -23.52 -20.22
N THR A 200 -2.90 -23.51 -21.52
CA THR A 200 -2.09 -22.82 -22.54
C THR A 200 -2.04 -21.31 -22.29
N GLY A 201 -3.18 -20.71 -21.95
CA GLY A 201 -3.27 -19.28 -21.67
C GLY A 201 -2.49 -18.83 -20.44
N ILE A 202 -2.26 -19.69 -19.44
CA ILE A 202 -1.40 -19.38 -18.28
C ILE A 202 0.08 -19.62 -18.60
N SER A 203 0.37 -20.64 -19.42
CA SER A 203 1.73 -21.15 -19.63
C SER A 203 2.48 -20.45 -20.77
N LEU A 204 1.75 -20.05 -21.82
CA LEU A 204 2.29 -19.56 -23.10
C LEU A 204 1.90 -18.13 -23.40
N ASP A 205 0.61 -17.80 -23.26
CA ASP A 205 0.15 -16.45 -23.44
C ASP A 205 0.58 -15.66 -22.20
N GLY A 206 1.46 -14.66 -22.38
CA GLY A 206 1.87 -13.81 -21.27
C GLY A 206 0.68 -13.08 -20.60
N PRO A 207 0.94 -12.10 -19.72
CA PRO A 207 -0.13 -11.34 -19.08
C PRO A 207 -0.97 -10.59 -20.12
N SER A 208 -2.09 -11.19 -20.55
CA SER A 208 -3.04 -10.60 -21.48
C SER A 208 -4.42 -10.52 -20.82
N ILE A 209 -5.11 -9.40 -21.03
CA ILE A 209 -6.45 -9.16 -20.46
C ILE A 209 -7.42 -10.26 -20.94
N TRP A 210 -7.29 -10.69 -22.20
CA TRP A 210 -8.10 -11.76 -22.76
C TRP A 210 -7.84 -13.12 -22.12
N ALA A 211 -6.57 -13.45 -21.80
CA ALA A 211 -6.25 -14.66 -21.05
C ALA A 211 -6.86 -14.61 -19.65
N VAL A 212 -6.82 -13.47 -18.96
CA VAL A 212 -7.43 -13.30 -17.63
C VAL A 212 -8.96 -13.46 -17.68
N VAL A 213 -9.63 -12.83 -18.65
CA VAL A 213 -11.09 -12.94 -18.81
C VAL A 213 -11.49 -14.37 -19.17
N GLY A 214 -10.76 -15.01 -20.09
CA GLY A 214 -10.95 -16.41 -20.45
C GLY A 214 -10.75 -17.35 -19.27
N LEU A 215 -9.65 -17.16 -18.53
CA LEU A 215 -9.32 -17.87 -17.30
C LEU A 215 -10.44 -17.76 -16.27
N CYS A 216 -10.88 -16.55 -15.94
CA CYS A 216 -11.99 -16.31 -15.00
C CYS A 216 -13.26 -17.02 -15.45
N ARG A 217 -13.66 -16.89 -16.72
CA ARG A 217 -14.89 -17.50 -17.24
C ARG A 217 -14.83 -19.03 -17.20
N ASP A 218 -13.72 -19.61 -17.65
CA ASP A 218 -13.57 -21.06 -17.79
C ASP A 218 -13.44 -21.72 -16.41
N LEU A 219 -12.77 -21.06 -15.46
CA LEU A 219 -12.74 -21.48 -14.05
C LEU A 219 -14.09 -21.32 -13.36
N MET A 220 -14.82 -20.22 -13.57
CA MET A 220 -16.16 -20.08 -12.97
C MET A 220 -17.12 -21.18 -13.44
N ARG A 221 -16.94 -21.70 -14.66
CA ARG A 221 -17.80 -22.73 -15.25
C ARG A 221 -17.47 -24.15 -14.79
N HIS A 222 -16.20 -24.46 -14.55
CA HIS A 222 -15.72 -25.82 -14.26
C HIS A 222 -15.12 -26.01 -12.86
N SER A 223 -14.95 -24.94 -12.08
CA SER A 223 -14.26 -25.02 -10.80
C SER A 223 -15.19 -25.28 -9.60
N THR A 224 -14.61 -25.89 -8.58
CA THR A 224 -15.30 -26.11 -7.30
C THR A 224 -15.55 -24.79 -6.59
N LYS A 225 -16.55 -24.73 -5.69
CA LYS A 225 -16.83 -23.52 -4.87
C LYS A 225 -15.57 -22.94 -4.20
N LYS A 226 -14.64 -23.81 -3.80
CA LYS A 226 -13.35 -23.43 -3.19
C LYS A 226 -12.44 -22.69 -4.18
N ALA A 227 -12.31 -23.21 -5.40
CA ALA A 227 -11.53 -22.58 -6.45
C ALA A 227 -12.17 -21.24 -6.87
N THR A 228 -13.50 -21.17 -7.06
CA THR A 228 -14.19 -19.90 -7.34
C THR A 228 -13.90 -18.85 -6.28
N PHE A 229 -13.94 -19.22 -4.99
CA PHE A 229 -13.60 -18.32 -3.89
C PHE A 229 -12.13 -17.85 -3.96
N LEU A 230 -11.19 -18.76 -4.23
CA LEU A 230 -9.77 -18.44 -4.38
C LEU A 230 -9.55 -17.41 -5.50
N PHE A 231 -10.19 -17.57 -6.66
CA PHE A 231 -10.06 -16.64 -7.78
C PHE A 231 -10.73 -15.29 -7.51
N ALA A 232 -11.92 -15.30 -6.89
CA ALA A 232 -12.58 -14.06 -6.48
C ALA A 232 -11.71 -13.28 -5.47
N TYR A 233 -11.12 -13.97 -4.49
CA TYR A 233 -10.19 -13.35 -3.57
C TYR A 233 -8.91 -12.89 -4.26
N ALA A 234 -8.37 -13.64 -5.23
CA ALA A 234 -7.21 -13.20 -6.01
C ALA A 234 -7.48 -11.89 -6.76
N ALA A 235 -8.63 -11.79 -7.42
CA ALA A 235 -9.06 -10.55 -8.09
C ALA A 235 -9.19 -9.38 -7.09
N PHE A 236 -9.82 -9.62 -5.94
CA PHE A 236 -9.91 -8.63 -4.86
C PHE A 236 -8.53 -8.21 -4.34
N ALA A 237 -7.61 -9.17 -4.15
CA ALA A 237 -6.28 -8.91 -3.65
C ALA A 237 -5.43 -8.11 -4.65
N PHE A 238 -5.55 -8.39 -5.95
CA PHE A 238 -4.94 -7.57 -6.99
C PHE A 238 -5.52 -6.16 -7.04
N LEU A 239 -6.86 -6.02 -6.95
CA LEU A 239 -7.50 -4.71 -6.90
C LEU A 239 -7.01 -3.88 -5.70
N TYR A 240 -6.89 -4.52 -4.54
CA TYR A 240 -6.32 -3.88 -3.35
C TYR A 240 -4.86 -3.47 -3.55
N ALA A 241 -4.02 -4.34 -4.11
CA ALA A 241 -2.62 -4.03 -4.42
C ALA A 241 -2.48 -2.88 -5.44
N LEU A 242 -3.43 -2.74 -6.37
CA LEU A 242 -3.50 -1.62 -7.31
C LEU A 242 -3.99 -0.32 -6.67
N ALA A 243 -4.94 -0.40 -5.74
CA ALA A 243 -5.48 0.74 -4.99
C ALA A 243 -4.53 1.24 -3.88
N MET A 244 -3.59 0.40 -3.46
CA MET A 244 -2.66 0.64 -2.35
C MET A 244 -1.94 2.00 -2.41
N PRO A 245 -1.30 2.41 -3.53
CA PRO A 245 -0.65 3.71 -3.60
C PRO A 245 -1.60 4.88 -3.35
N THR A 246 -2.82 4.81 -3.88
CA THR A 246 -3.83 5.84 -3.69
C THR A 246 -4.30 5.90 -2.24
N LEU A 247 -4.52 4.74 -1.60
CA LEU A 247 -4.90 4.68 -0.19
C LEU A 247 -3.81 5.24 0.74
N ILE A 248 -2.54 4.93 0.44
CA ILE A 248 -1.38 5.41 1.21
C ILE A 248 -1.12 6.91 0.98
N SER A 249 -1.31 7.41 -0.24
CA SER A 249 -1.16 8.83 -0.57
C SER A 249 -2.27 9.67 0.05
N THR A 250 -3.52 9.18 0.02
CA THR A 250 -4.67 9.91 0.60
C THR A 250 -4.67 9.99 2.13
N MET A 251 -3.94 9.11 2.83
CA MET A 251 -3.79 9.22 4.29
C MET A 251 -2.74 10.25 4.71
N THR A 252 -1.89 10.70 3.80
CA THR A 252 -0.88 11.73 4.04
C THR A 252 -1.24 13.03 3.36
N GLY A 253 -0.65 14.12 3.83
CA GLY A 253 -0.69 15.37 3.11
C GLY A 253 -0.08 16.50 3.91
N TYR A 254 -0.15 17.68 3.32
CA TYR A 254 0.23 18.92 3.99
C TYR A 254 -0.94 19.88 4.04
N VAL A 255 -0.99 20.64 5.12
CA VAL A 255 -1.98 21.69 5.36
C VAL A 255 -1.25 23.00 5.56
N SER A 256 -1.84 24.10 5.07
CA SER A 256 -1.35 25.44 5.38
C SER A 256 -1.55 25.71 6.88
N SER A 257 -0.54 26.27 7.54
CA SER A 257 -0.72 26.79 8.89
C SER A 257 -1.64 28.00 8.82
N SER A 258 -2.74 27.95 9.56
CA SER A 258 -3.62 29.09 9.78
C SER A 258 -3.34 29.68 11.16
N PHE A 259 -3.45 30.99 11.25
CA PHE A 259 -3.47 31.72 12.51
C PHE A 259 -4.84 32.34 12.69
N ALA A 260 -5.25 32.48 13.94
CA ALA A 260 -6.42 33.25 14.28
C ALA A 260 -6.09 34.74 14.19
N TYR A 261 -6.91 35.45 13.42
CA TYR A 261 -6.88 36.90 13.33
C TYR A 261 -8.22 37.43 13.81
N VAL A 262 -8.18 38.48 14.62
CA VAL A 262 -9.37 39.18 15.09
C VAL A 262 -9.55 40.39 14.20
N MET A 263 -10.75 40.54 13.63
CA MET A 263 -11.12 41.76 12.91
C MET A 263 -11.52 42.82 13.94
N LEU A 264 -10.76 43.92 14.01
CA LEU A 264 -11.07 45.02 14.92
C LEU A 264 -12.39 45.69 14.49
N PRO A 265 -13.34 45.92 15.41
CA PRO A 265 -14.65 46.49 15.07
C PRO A 265 -14.54 47.90 14.46
N ASP A 266 -13.56 48.69 14.91
CA ASP A 266 -13.43 50.10 14.52
C ASP A 266 -12.70 50.29 13.17
N THR A 267 -11.72 49.44 12.87
CA THR A 267 -10.79 49.63 11.73
C THR A 267 -10.95 48.58 10.64
N SER A 268 -11.72 47.50 10.88
CA SER A 268 -11.78 46.32 10.01
C SER A 268 -10.41 45.69 9.71
N GLN A 269 -9.38 46.02 10.50
CA GLN A 269 -8.03 45.48 10.35
C GLN A 269 -7.96 44.11 11.03
N HIS A 270 -7.33 43.15 10.35
CA HIS A 270 -7.04 41.83 10.91
C HIS A 270 -5.76 41.89 11.74
N VAL A 271 -5.88 41.57 13.02
CA VAL A 271 -4.75 41.53 13.96
C VAL A 271 -4.59 40.09 14.47
N PRO A 272 -3.38 39.52 14.48
CA PRO A 272 -3.13 38.21 15.06
C PRO A 272 -3.64 38.11 16.50
N SER A 273 -4.33 37.03 16.85
CA SER A 273 -4.94 36.86 18.18
C SER A 273 -3.91 36.76 19.32
N ASP A 274 -2.68 36.37 19.02
CA ASP A 274 -1.56 36.29 19.97
C ASP A 274 -0.98 37.66 20.36
N MET A 275 -1.29 38.72 19.59
CA MET A 275 -0.93 40.09 19.92
C MET A 275 -1.83 40.72 20.98
N PHE A 276 -2.94 40.06 21.31
CA PHE A 276 -3.86 40.51 22.34
C PHE A 276 -3.42 40.03 23.73
N HIS A 277 -3.64 40.86 24.76
CA HIS A 277 -3.26 40.57 26.13
C HIS A 277 -4.43 40.74 27.10
N LYS A 278 -4.51 39.90 28.13
CA LYS A 278 -5.51 40.07 29.19
C LYS A 278 -5.34 41.40 29.93
N CYS A 279 -6.44 42.11 30.09
CA CYS A 279 -6.48 43.40 30.74
C CYS A 279 -7.80 43.62 31.47
N LEU A 280 -7.84 44.68 32.25
CA LEU A 280 -9.03 45.14 32.95
C LEU A 280 -9.48 46.45 32.34
N MET A 281 -10.75 46.52 31.99
CA MET A 281 -11.41 47.73 31.51
C MET A 281 -12.16 48.36 32.67
N PHE A 282 -11.85 49.62 32.96
CA PHE A 282 -12.47 50.42 34.01
C PHE A 282 -13.41 51.45 33.40
N GLU A 283 -14.62 51.56 33.94
CA GLU A 283 -15.60 52.56 33.52
C GLU A 283 -15.74 53.66 34.57
N GLY A 284 -15.77 54.92 34.13
CA GLY A 284 -16.07 56.07 34.98
C GLY A 284 -14.93 56.54 35.90
N LEU A 285 -13.68 56.21 35.57
CA LEU A 285 -12.52 56.75 36.29
C LEU A 285 -12.49 58.29 36.21
N PRO A 286 -12.08 58.99 37.29
CA PRO A 286 -11.98 60.43 37.27
C PRO A 286 -10.93 60.87 36.24
N ASP A 287 -11.18 61.99 35.59
CA ASP A 287 -10.31 62.61 34.57
C ASP A 287 -10.15 61.84 33.24
N ILE A 288 -10.75 60.66 33.11
CA ILE A 288 -10.78 59.89 31.85
C ILE A 288 -12.19 59.85 31.29
N ASN A 289 -12.41 60.57 30.18
CA ASN A 289 -13.65 60.46 29.41
C ASN A 289 -13.62 59.16 28.59
N GLY A 290 -14.12 58.05 29.15
CA GLY A 290 -14.26 56.76 28.46
C GLY A 290 -13.82 55.57 29.30
N SER A 291 -13.58 54.44 28.64
CA SER A 291 -13.00 53.25 29.26
C SER A 291 -11.48 53.38 29.38
N ALA A 292 -10.94 53.07 30.55
CA ALA A 292 -9.50 53.02 30.77
C ALA A 292 -9.04 51.57 30.88
N ASN A 293 -7.92 51.24 30.24
CA ASN A 293 -7.45 49.87 30.13
C ASN A 293 -6.14 49.70 30.88
N LEU A 294 -6.03 48.65 31.69
CA LEU A 294 -4.81 48.32 32.42
C LEU A 294 -4.50 46.83 32.27
N LEU A 295 -3.25 46.50 31.94
CA LEU A 295 -2.82 45.10 31.85
C LEU A 295 -2.94 44.43 33.23
N GLU A 296 -3.52 43.23 33.26
CA GLU A 296 -3.78 42.49 34.50
C GLU A 296 -2.49 42.21 35.30
N LYS A 297 -1.40 41.94 34.57
CA LYS A 297 -0.05 41.76 35.15
C LYS A 297 0.45 43.02 35.87
N ASP A 298 0.12 44.21 35.38
CA ASP A 298 0.62 45.46 35.95
C ASP A 298 -0.16 45.79 37.22
N LEU A 299 -1.47 45.51 37.23
CA LEU A 299 -2.28 45.63 38.44
C LEU A 299 -1.88 44.61 39.51
N SER A 300 -1.66 43.35 39.17
CA SER A 300 -1.27 42.33 40.15
C SER A 300 0.09 42.62 40.79
N VAL A 301 1.07 43.11 40.01
CA VAL A 301 2.35 43.58 40.53
C VAL A 301 2.17 44.80 41.44
N ALA A 302 1.32 45.75 41.07
CA ALA A 302 1.02 46.93 41.90
C ALA A 302 0.34 46.55 43.23
N LYS A 303 -0.63 45.62 43.21
CA LYS A 303 -1.31 45.10 44.41
C LYS A 303 -0.34 44.40 45.35
N ALA A 304 0.51 43.51 44.84
CA ALA A 304 1.51 42.81 45.64
C ALA A 304 2.49 43.80 46.31
N ARG A 305 2.92 44.84 45.58
CA ARG A 305 3.76 45.91 46.14
C ARG A 305 3.01 46.72 47.20
N SER A 306 1.72 46.99 46.99
CA SER A 306 0.89 47.81 47.89
C SER A 306 0.78 47.16 49.27
N VAL A 307 0.47 45.86 49.32
CA VAL A 307 0.40 45.10 50.59
C VAL A 307 1.72 45.17 51.36
N THR A 308 2.85 45.05 50.65
CA THR A 308 4.18 45.09 51.27
C THR A 308 4.56 46.48 51.80
N ARG A 309 4.18 47.54 51.08
CA ARG A 309 4.49 48.93 51.45
C ARG A 309 3.54 49.51 52.49
N ALA A 310 2.26 49.19 52.42
CA ALA A 310 1.27 49.61 53.41
C ALA A 310 1.64 49.12 54.82
N ALA A 311 2.21 47.92 54.92
CA ALA A 311 2.70 47.37 56.19
C ALA A 311 3.97 48.04 56.76
N LYS A 312 4.74 48.78 55.94
CA LYS A 312 6.07 49.30 56.33
C LYS A 312 6.22 50.81 56.28
N CYS A 313 5.55 51.52 55.38
CA CYS A 313 5.90 52.91 55.07
C CYS A 313 4.72 53.90 54.99
N ASN A 314 3.47 53.47 55.20
CA ASN A 314 2.27 54.33 55.07
C ASN A 314 2.26 55.19 53.77
N ASP A 315 2.72 54.61 52.67
CA ASP A 315 2.89 55.26 51.37
C ASP A 315 1.91 54.67 50.35
N THR A 316 1.26 55.51 49.54
CA THR A 316 0.27 55.08 48.55
C THR A 316 0.92 54.78 47.21
N ILE A 317 0.72 53.56 46.70
CA ILE A 317 1.24 53.17 45.39
C ILE A 317 0.31 53.67 44.29
N THR A 318 0.88 54.38 43.32
CA THR A 318 0.18 54.83 42.11
C THR A 318 0.44 53.91 40.93
N VAL A 319 -0.57 53.70 40.09
CA VAL A 319 -0.51 52.92 38.84
C VAL A 319 -0.77 53.85 37.66
N PRO A 320 0.09 53.85 36.62
CA PRO A 320 -0.16 54.61 35.41
C PRO A 320 -1.25 53.92 34.55
N ILE A 321 -2.28 54.66 34.17
CA ILE A 321 -3.36 54.26 33.26
C ILE A 321 -3.57 55.40 32.25
N ASN A 322 -3.40 55.15 30.95
CA ASN A 322 -3.63 56.13 29.87
C ASN A 322 -3.00 57.52 30.11
N ASN A 323 -1.73 57.56 30.55
CA ASN A 323 -0.96 58.76 30.94
C ASN A 323 -1.38 59.46 32.24
N TYR A 324 -2.39 58.95 32.94
CA TYR A 324 -2.75 59.41 34.30
C TYR A 324 -2.21 58.44 35.35
N THR A 325 -1.97 58.90 36.56
CA THR A 325 -1.54 58.06 37.68
C THR A 325 -2.61 58.04 38.75
N PHE A 326 -3.16 56.86 39.03
CA PHE A 326 -4.18 56.70 40.07
C PHE A 326 -3.62 55.92 41.25
N PRO A 327 -3.92 56.33 42.50
CA PRO A 327 -3.58 55.53 43.66
C PRO A 327 -4.46 54.27 43.69
N ILE A 328 -3.86 53.16 44.12
CA ILE A 328 -4.44 51.81 43.97
C ILE A 328 -5.77 51.63 44.71
N ASP A 329 -5.97 52.35 45.83
CA ASP A 329 -7.19 52.36 46.62
C ASP A 329 -8.36 53.04 45.91
N ILE A 330 -8.09 53.95 44.98
CA ILE A 330 -9.11 54.53 44.10
C ILE A 330 -9.48 53.50 43.05
N ILE A 331 -8.50 52.87 42.38
CA ILE A 331 -8.72 51.87 41.33
C ILE A 331 -9.61 50.72 41.83
N ASP A 332 -9.37 50.21 43.03
CA ASP A 332 -10.13 49.08 43.60
C ASP A 332 -11.61 49.41 43.91
N ARG A 333 -12.00 50.70 43.92
CA ARG A 333 -13.39 51.12 44.14
C ARG A 333 -14.21 51.20 42.85
N TYR A 334 -13.59 51.14 41.68
CA TYR A 334 -14.29 51.22 40.40
C TYR A 334 -14.62 49.82 39.87
N PRO A 335 -15.81 49.63 39.28
CA PRO A 335 -16.13 48.38 38.61
C PRO A 335 -15.16 48.19 37.45
N ASN A 336 -14.60 46.99 37.37
CA ASN A 336 -13.81 46.57 36.22
C ASN A 336 -14.43 45.32 35.60
N THR A 337 -14.22 45.20 34.30
CA THR A 337 -14.57 44.02 33.53
C THR A 337 -13.30 43.41 32.95
N GLU A 338 -13.23 42.08 32.98
CA GLU A 338 -12.16 41.35 32.29
C GLU A 338 -12.33 41.57 30.78
N ALA A 339 -11.24 42.00 30.15
CA ALA A 339 -11.20 42.35 28.74
C ALA A 339 -9.88 41.89 28.13
N VAL A 340 -9.81 41.99 26.82
CA VAL A 340 -8.64 41.65 26.04
C VAL A 340 -8.19 42.90 25.30
N CYS A 341 -6.95 43.32 25.55
CA CYS A 341 -6.42 44.58 25.08
C CYS A 341 -5.47 44.41 23.91
N TYR A 342 -5.57 45.33 22.96
CA TYR A 342 -4.61 45.52 21.88
C TYR A 342 -4.37 47.01 21.66
N SER A 343 -3.09 47.40 21.58
CA SER A 343 -2.66 48.78 21.35
C SER A 343 -3.30 49.83 22.30
N GLY A 344 -3.59 49.45 23.54
CA GLY A 344 -4.18 50.33 24.56
C GLY A 344 -5.72 50.38 24.58
N ASN A 345 -6.39 49.74 23.62
CA ASN A 345 -7.84 49.61 23.57
C ASN A 345 -8.27 48.25 24.14
N GLY A 346 -9.31 48.26 24.98
CA GLY A 346 -9.92 47.07 25.56
C GLY A 346 -11.10 46.59 24.72
N TYR A 347 -11.14 45.29 24.45
CA TYR A 347 -12.20 44.63 23.72
C TYR A 347 -12.83 43.57 24.62
N SER A 348 -14.15 43.41 24.55
CA SER A 348 -14.83 42.31 25.25
C SER A 348 -14.36 40.96 24.70
N ASP A 349 -14.19 39.98 25.58
CA ASP A 349 -13.93 38.59 25.20
C ASP A 349 -14.93 38.06 24.16
N LYS A 350 -16.18 38.51 24.25
CA LYS A 350 -17.24 38.14 23.32
C LYS A 350 -16.99 38.72 21.92
N ASP A 351 -16.62 40.01 21.86
CA ASP A 351 -16.38 40.71 20.60
C ASP A 351 -15.15 40.15 19.88
N VAL A 352 -14.10 39.83 20.63
CA VAL A 352 -12.90 39.18 20.10
C VAL A 352 -13.24 37.82 19.49
N LYS A 353 -14.06 37.02 20.17
CA LYS A 353 -14.48 35.68 19.70
C LYS A 353 -15.38 35.75 18.46
N GLU A 354 -16.36 36.64 18.45
CA GLU A 354 -17.30 36.76 17.32
C GLU A 354 -16.59 37.25 16.04
N ASN A 355 -15.53 38.03 16.20
CA ASN A 355 -14.73 38.58 15.11
C ASN A 355 -13.45 37.79 14.80
N GLU A 356 -13.20 36.66 15.47
CA GLU A 356 -12.07 35.79 15.18
C GLU A 356 -12.29 35.09 13.83
N ARG A 357 -11.25 35.09 12.98
CA ARG A 357 -11.23 34.48 11.66
C ARG A 357 -9.93 33.71 11.49
N CYS A 358 -10.03 32.51 10.94
CA CYS A 358 -8.87 31.73 10.52
C CYS A 358 -8.36 32.25 9.18
N LEU A 359 -7.16 32.83 9.16
CA LEU A 359 -6.52 33.24 7.91
C LEU A 359 -5.22 32.44 7.71
N PRO A 360 -4.85 32.12 6.46
CA PRO A 360 -3.56 31.52 6.17
C PRO A 360 -2.44 32.48 6.59
N ASP A 361 -1.34 31.92 7.10
CA ASP A 361 -0.15 32.70 7.47
C ASP A 361 0.32 33.55 6.27
N SER A 362 0.54 34.85 6.52
CA SER A 362 0.79 35.85 5.48
C SER A 362 2.10 35.60 4.71
N GLU A 363 2.13 36.05 3.45
CA GLU A 363 3.00 35.59 2.36
C GLU A 363 4.52 35.52 2.64
N LYS A 364 5.06 36.28 3.61
CA LYS A 364 6.50 36.25 3.92
C LYS A 364 6.94 35.04 4.74
N HIS A 365 6.03 34.38 5.46
CA HIS A 365 6.33 33.24 6.33
C HIS A 365 5.31 32.10 6.24
N ALA A 366 4.61 31.95 5.10
CA ALA A 366 3.65 30.87 4.88
C ALA A 366 4.26 29.50 5.24
N ALA A 367 3.82 28.94 6.37
CA ALA A 367 4.30 27.69 6.90
C ALA A 367 3.29 26.58 6.63
N TYR A 368 3.77 25.43 6.18
CA TYR A 368 2.99 24.23 5.97
C TYR A 368 3.35 23.18 7.00
N ARG A 369 2.38 22.38 7.39
CA ARG A 369 2.60 21.24 8.27
C ARG A 369 2.30 19.98 7.49
N TRP A 370 3.18 18.99 7.57
CA TRP A 370 2.97 17.69 6.96
C TRP A 370 2.49 16.70 8.01
N GLY A 371 1.62 15.78 7.64
CA GLY A 371 1.04 14.85 8.58
C GLY A 371 0.16 13.78 7.95
N PHE A 372 -0.59 13.13 8.83
CA PHE A 372 -1.46 12.02 8.47
C PHE A 372 -2.88 12.26 8.96
N SER A 373 -3.85 11.66 8.28
CA SER A 373 -5.20 11.50 8.83
C SER A 373 -5.24 10.28 9.75
N ALA A 374 -5.50 10.48 11.03
CA ALA A 374 -5.50 9.41 12.01
C ALA A 374 -6.57 8.35 11.72
N LYS A 375 -7.77 8.80 11.31
CA LYS A 375 -8.90 7.90 10.99
C LYS A 375 -8.59 7.05 9.76
N LEU A 376 -8.20 7.68 8.65
CA LEU A 376 -7.92 6.94 7.41
C LEU A 376 -6.70 6.02 7.56
N THR A 377 -5.62 6.50 8.20
CA THR A 377 -4.45 5.67 8.48
C THR A 377 -4.84 4.42 9.29
N SER A 378 -5.66 4.58 10.34
CA SER A 378 -6.15 3.45 11.14
C SER A 378 -6.92 2.43 10.29
N LEU A 379 -7.86 2.88 9.45
CA LEU A 379 -8.64 2.00 8.59
C LEU A 379 -7.78 1.28 7.55
N VAL A 380 -6.86 2.00 6.89
CA VAL A 380 -5.96 1.44 5.88
C VAL A 380 -5.04 0.39 6.49
N LEU A 381 -4.47 0.65 7.67
CA LEU A 381 -3.61 -0.31 8.37
C LEU A 381 -4.36 -1.56 8.84
N ILE A 382 -5.59 -1.43 9.35
CA ILE A 382 -6.43 -2.58 9.72
C ILE A 382 -6.74 -3.42 8.47
N LEU A 383 -7.18 -2.77 7.39
CA LEU A 383 -7.47 -3.43 6.13
C LEU A 383 -6.22 -4.13 5.56
N HIS A 384 -5.05 -3.50 5.69
CA HIS A 384 -3.78 -4.08 5.28
C HIS A 384 -3.38 -5.32 6.07
N ALA A 385 -3.55 -5.29 7.40
CA ALA A 385 -3.27 -6.44 8.26
C ALA A 385 -4.21 -7.61 7.94
N VAL A 386 -5.51 -7.35 7.74
CA VAL A 386 -6.49 -8.37 7.34
C VAL A 386 -6.16 -8.96 5.97
N TRP A 387 -5.84 -8.11 5.00
CA TRP A 387 -5.44 -8.53 3.66
C TRP A 387 -4.17 -9.41 3.70
N SER A 388 -3.17 -9.01 4.47
CA SER A 388 -1.91 -9.75 4.63
C SER A 388 -2.12 -11.09 5.30
N LEU A 389 -2.96 -11.15 6.35
CA LEU A 389 -3.34 -12.39 7.01
C LEU A 389 -4.04 -13.36 6.04
N ALA A 390 -4.98 -12.87 5.24
CA ALA A 390 -5.70 -13.70 4.28
C ALA A 390 -4.77 -14.27 3.20
N LEU A 391 -3.82 -13.49 2.67
CA LEU A 391 -2.78 -14.01 1.77
C LEU A 391 -1.90 -15.07 2.44
N TYR A 392 -1.50 -14.84 3.70
CA TYR A 392 -0.73 -15.82 4.45
C TYR A 392 -1.51 -17.12 4.69
N LEU A 393 -2.81 -17.05 4.98
CA LEU A 393 -3.65 -18.23 5.15
C LEU A 393 -3.72 -19.05 3.86
N ILE A 394 -3.93 -18.41 2.70
CA ILE A 394 -3.91 -19.09 1.40
C ILE A 394 -2.54 -19.71 1.14
N TRP A 395 -1.47 -18.97 1.36
CA TRP A 395 -0.11 -19.46 1.18
C TRP A 395 0.17 -20.68 2.08
N SER A 396 -0.23 -20.59 3.35
CA SER A 396 -0.08 -21.67 4.34
C SER A 396 -0.88 -22.89 3.92
N GLU A 397 -2.13 -22.72 3.48
CA GLU A 397 -2.96 -23.82 2.99
C GLU A 397 -2.27 -24.53 1.81
N VAL A 398 -1.80 -23.77 0.83
CA VAL A 398 -1.09 -24.33 -0.33
C VAL A 398 0.17 -25.08 0.08
N GLU A 399 0.97 -24.51 0.96
CA GLU A 399 2.20 -25.14 1.46
C GLU A 399 1.92 -26.45 2.21
N HIS A 400 0.79 -26.53 2.91
CA HIS A 400 0.41 -27.72 3.66
C HIS A 400 -0.20 -28.80 2.79
N TYR A 401 -0.88 -28.49 1.68
CA TYR A 401 -1.66 -29.49 0.94
C TYR A 401 -1.20 -29.74 -0.50
N SER A 402 -0.40 -28.87 -1.12
CA SER A 402 0.10 -29.10 -2.48
C SER A 402 1.19 -30.16 -2.50
N GLN A 403 1.03 -31.19 -3.33
CA GLN A 403 2.02 -32.23 -3.52
C GLN A 403 3.18 -31.74 -4.40
N LEU A 404 2.87 -31.08 -5.53
CA LEU A 404 3.88 -30.57 -6.47
C LEU A 404 4.80 -29.57 -5.78
N ARG A 405 4.27 -28.72 -4.90
CA ARG A 405 5.09 -27.74 -4.18
C ARG A 405 6.03 -28.39 -3.17
N ARG A 406 5.61 -29.47 -2.50
CA ARG A 406 6.48 -30.24 -1.60
C ARG A 406 7.61 -30.94 -2.36
N GLU A 407 7.35 -31.33 -3.60
CA GLU A 407 8.37 -31.86 -4.52
C GLU A 407 9.27 -30.76 -5.13
N GLY A 408 9.07 -29.49 -4.73
CA GLY A 408 9.88 -28.36 -5.20
C GLY A 408 9.51 -27.88 -6.61
N TYR A 409 8.33 -28.26 -7.11
CA TYR A 409 7.87 -27.79 -8.40
C TYR A 409 7.51 -26.30 -8.35
N VAL A 410 7.98 -25.58 -9.37
CA VAL A 410 7.62 -24.19 -9.64
C VAL A 410 7.11 -24.13 -11.07
N LEU A 411 5.94 -23.53 -11.27
CA LEU A 411 5.34 -23.35 -12.59
C LEU A 411 6.09 -22.24 -13.33
N ASN A 412 7.09 -22.61 -14.12
CA ASN A 412 7.80 -21.71 -15.03
C ASN A 412 7.27 -21.88 -16.45
N PRO A 413 7.24 -20.81 -17.29
CA PRO A 413 6.78 -20.90 -18.67
C PRO A 413 7.46 -22.01 -19.47
N LEU A 414 8.78 -22.18 -19.29
CA LEU A 414 9.56 -23.24 -19.94
C LEU A 414 9.10 -24.64 -19.54
N ARG A 415 8.73 -24.85 -18.28
CA ARG A 415 8.16 -26.12 -17.82
C ARG A 415 6.75 -26.31 -18.35
N GLY A 416 5.95 -25.23 -18.44
CA GLY A 416 4.65 -25.23 -19.09
C GLY A 416 4.73 -25.72 -20.55
N VAL A 417 5.72 -25.26 -21.31
CA VAL A 417 5.97 -25.71 -22.70
C VAL A 417 6.28 -27.22 -22.75
N ILE A 418 7.12 -27.74 -21.85
CA ILE A 418 7.46 -29.18 -21.81
C ILE A 418 6.25 -30.03 -21.39
N ALA A 419 5.44 -29.48 -20.49
CA ALA A 419 4.29 -30.13 -19.92
C ALA A 419 3.10 -30.17 -20.90
N LEU A 420 3.08 -29.27 -21.88
CA LEU A 420 1.97 -29.10 -22.81
C LEU A 420 1.77 -30.28 -23.78
N PRO A 421 2.80 -30.85 -24.44
CA PRO A 421 2.65 -32.04 -25.26
C PRO A 421 2.06 -33.22 -24.48
N ALA A 422 2.51 -33.44 -23.25
CA ALA A 422 2.01 -34.52 -22.40
C ALA A 422 0.54 -34.33 -22.03
N ALA A 423 0.14 -33.08 -21.74
CA ALA A 423 -1.26 -32.73 -21.55
C ALA A 423 -2.08 -33.00 -22.82
N ALA A 424 -1.56 -32.61 -24.00
CA ALA A 424 -2.23 -32.82 -25.27
C ALA A 424 -2.40 -34.31 -25.61
N GLN A 425 -1.37 -35.13 -25.35
CA GLN A 425 -1.43 -36.58 -25.51
C GLN A 425 -2.49 -37.19 -24.59
N GLY A 426 -2.50 -36.79 -23.31
CA GLY A 426 -3.47 -37.28 -22.33
C GLY A 426 -4.92 -36.91 -22.67
N THR A 427 -5.15 -35.74 -23.28
CA THR A 427 -6.49 -35.28 -23.67
C THR A 427 -6.94 -35.85 -25.02
N THR A 428 -6.05 -35.99 -26.00
CA THR A 428 -6.41 -36.44 -27.36
C THR A 428 -6.33 -37.96 -27.56
N GLY A 429 -5.56 -38.65 -26.71
CA GLY A 429 -5.20 -40.05 -26.86
C GLY A 429 -4.19 -40.34 -27.97
N LEU A 430 -3.61 -39.29 -28.57
CA LEU A 430 -2.61 -39.41 -29.64
C LEU A 430 -1.21 -39.46 -29.05
N ASP A 431 -0.31 -40.21 -29.69
CA ASP A 431 1.12 -40.20 -29.39
C ASP A 431 1.81 -38.97 -30.03
N ASP A 432 3.13 -38.80 -29.79
CA ASP A 432 3.88 -37.66 -30.32
C ASP A 432 3.89 -37.62 -31.86
N ALA A 433 3.99 -38.79 -32.51
CA ALA A 433 3.89 -38.88 -33.96
C ALA A 433 2.48 -38.51 -34.43
N GLY A 434 1.45 -39.06 -33.77
CA GLY A 434 0.05 -38.73 -34.02
C GLY A 434 -0.21 -37.23 -33.94
N LEU A 435 0.23 -36.56 -32.87
CA LEU A 435 0.05 -35.10 -32.71
C LEU A 435 0.70 -34.28 -33.83
N ARG A 436 1.83 -34.72 -34.38
CA ARG A 436 2.55 -34.00 -35.45
C ARG A 436 1.88 -34.15 -36.81
N PHE A 437 1.32 -35.33 -37.10
CA PHE A 437 0.75 -35.64 -38.41
C PHE A 437 -0.76 -35.45 -38.50
N TRP A 438 -1.45 -35.28 -37.35
CA TRP A 438 -2.89 -35.05 -37.33
C TRP A 438 -3.26 -33.66 -37.87
N PRO A 439 -4.38 -33.51 -38.60
CA PRO A 439 -4.87 -32.20 -39.02
C PRO A 439 -5.11 -31.26 -37.83
N LEU A 440 -4.53 -30.06 -37.88
CA LEU A 440 -4.59 -29.06 -36.80
C LEU A 440 -6.01 -28.81 -36.29
N LYS A 441 -6.98 -28.62 -37.20
CA LYS A 441 -8.38 -28.38 -36.86
C LYS A 441 -9.00 -29.52 -36.02
N GLY A 442 -8.62 -30.76 -36.29
CA GLY A 442 -9.12 -31.92 -35.53
C GLY A 442 -8.48 -32.04 -34.15
N VAL A 443 -7.21 -31.63 -34.03
CA VAL A 443 -6.51 -31.56 -32.74
C VAL A 443 -7.11 -30.45 -31.88
N GLU A 444 -7.33 -29.27 -32.45
CA GLU A 444 -7.97 -28.14 -31.77
C GLU A 444 -9.39 -28.49 -31.30
N GLU A 445 -10.20 -29.13 -32.14
CA GLU A 445 -11.57 -29.50 -31.78
C GLU A 445 -11.61 -30.46 -30.57
N ARG A 446 -10.65 -31.38 -30.47
CA ARG A 446 -10.52 -32.27 -29.30
C ARG A 446 -9.94 -31.59 -28.07
N LEU A 447 -8.90 -30.76 -28.24
CA LEU A 447 -8.26 -30.06 -27.11
C LEU A 447 -9.16 -29.00 -26.50
N TYR A 448 -10.01 -28.36 -27.31
CA TYR A 448 -10.94 -27.32 -26.89
C TYR A 448 -12.37 -27.83 -26.70
N ALA A 449 -12.58 -29.15 -26.73
CA ALA A 449 -13.87 -29.74 -26.40
C ALA A 449 -14.27 -29.39 -24.96
N ARG A 450 -15.57 -29.33 -24.69
CA ARG A 450 -16.11 -28.85 -23.40
C ARG A 450 -15.76 -29.76 -22.22
N ASP A 451 -15.43 -31.01 -22.50
CA ASP A 451 -15.03 -32.08 -21.59
C ASP A 451 -13.51 -32.33 -21.59
N ALA A 452 -12.77 -31.65 -22.46
CA ALA A 452 -11.31 -31.74 -22.54
C ALA A 452 -10.67 -31.13 -21.30
N ALA A 453 -10.13 -32.01 -20.46
CA ALA A 453 -9.48 -31.64 -19.21
C ALA A 453 -8.08 -32.21 -19.14
N VAL A 454 -7.14 -31.39 -18.65
CA VAL A 454 -5.80 -31.85 -18.36
C VAL A 454 -5.77 -32.42 -16.93
N ARG A 455 -5.39 -33.69 -16.79
CA ARG A 455 -5.23 -34.35 -15.49
C ARG A 455 -3.81 -34.19 -14.96
N CYS A 456 -3.69 -34.01 -13.65
CA CYS A 456 -2.38 -33.87 -13.00
C CYS A 456 -1.46 -35.09 -13.24
N ASP A 457 -2.03 -36.29 -13.34
CA ASP A 457 -1.27 -37.53 -13.53
C ASP A 457 -0.44 -37.52 -14.84
N ALA A 458 -0.96 -36.88 -15.89
CA ALA A 458 -0.25 -36.75 -17.16
C ALA A 458 1.02 -35.89 -17.00
N PHE A 459 0.97 -34.85 -16.16
CA PHE A 459 2.13 -34.03 -15.83
C PHE A 459 3.15 -34.78 -14.99
N MET A 460 2.68 -35.53 -13.99
CA MET A 460 3.53 -36.29 -13.09
C MET A 460 4.36 -37.35 -13.83
N ASN A 461 3.80 -37.92 -14.90
CA ASN A 461 4.47 -38.94 -15.70
C ASN A 461 5.46 -38.36 -16.71
N ALA A 462 5.19 -37.16 -17.25
CA ALA A 462 5.98 -36.59 -18.34
C ALA A 462 7.17 -35.76 -17.90
N LEU A 463 7.09 -35.13 -16.72
CA LEU A 463 8.20 -34.39 -16.18
C LEU A 463 9.07 -35.37 -15.39
N PRO A 464 10.34 -35.60 -15.78
CA PRO A 464 11.26 -36.36 -14.95
C PRO A 464 11.53 -35.52 -13.70
N PHE A 465 10.70 -35.72 -12.68
CA PHE A 465 11.08 -35.30 -11.34
C PHE A 465 12.38 -36.05 -11.06
N PRO A 466 13.41 -35.39 -10.48
CA PRO A 466 14.38 -36.14 -9.73
C PRO A 466 13.58 -36.83 -8.63
N ARG A 467 13.12 -38.07 -8.89
CA ARG A 467 12.66 -38.97 -7.85
C ARG A 467 13.88 -39.09 -6.96
N THR A 468 13.86 -38.36 -5.87
CA THR A 468 14.87 -38.52 -4.83
C THR A 468 14.71 -39.95 -4.32
N VAL A 469 15.53 -40.85 -4.87
CA VAL A 469 15.69 -42.22 -4.40
C VAL A 469 16.24 -42.20 -2.98
#